data_AF-A0A1I5T7E1-F1
#
_entry.id   AF-A0A1I5T7E1-F1
#
_cell.length_a   1.000
_cell.length_b   1.000
_cell.length_c   1.000
_cell.angle_alpha   90.00
_cell.angle_beta   90.00
_cell.angle_gamma   90.00
#
_symmetry.space_group_name_H-M   'P 1'
#
loop_
_entity.id
_entity.type
_entity.pdbx_description
1 polymer ?
#
loop_
_entity_poly.entity_id
_entity_poly.type
_entity_poly.pdbx_seq_one_letter_code
_entity_poly.pdbx_strand_id
1 'polypeptide(L)'
;MPLLAPVPADRPDLVDAAVAVVAPSGGGVVLDVPAGSCTAGEVEAVVDALGDRLGCVRLGARQVAAAGEDAAGLLATLPPHVPVALGGDDSAGSLDGDLRARLTGLHGRVDALLGHPRARARRLAGRPEARDGE
;
A
#
# COMPACT_ATOMS: atom_id res chain seq x y z
N MET A 1 23.01 0.35 3.46
CA MET A 1 21.59 0.51 3.81
C MET A 1 20.76 -0.24 2.79
N PRO A 2 19.64 -0.86 3.18
CA PRO A 2 18.74 -1.55 2.25
C PRO A 2 18.10 -0.55 1.30
N LEU A 3 18.07 -0.87 0.00
CA LEU A 3 17.45 -0.04 -1.03
C LEU A 3 15.98 -0.38 -1.21
N LEU A 4 15.19 0.62 -1.59
CA LEU A 4 13.79 0.45 -1.97
C LEU A 4 13.60 0.90 -3.42
N ALA A 5 13.04 0.03 -4.26
CA ALA A 5 12.78 0.33 -5.66
C ALA A 5 11.26 0.42 -5.92
N PRO A 6 10.73 1.61 -6.27
CA PRO A 6 9.32 1.75 -6.61
C PRO A 6 9.00 1.12 -7.97
N VAL A 7 7.90 0.38 -8.03
CA VAL A 7 7.35 -0.24 -9.24
C VAL A 7 5.85 0.06 -9.32
N PRO A 8 5.37 0.65 -10.42
CA PRO A 8 3.93 0.82 -10.64
C PRO A 8 3.19 -0.51 -10.70
N ALA A 9 2.05 -0.61 -10.02
CA ALA A 9 1.24 -1.84 -9.99
C ALA A 9 0.67 -2.23 -11.36
N ASP A 10 0.55 -1.28 -12.29
CA ASP A 10 0.14 -1.49 -13.68
C ASP A 10 1.30 -1.89 -14.61
N ARG A 11 2.53 -2.02 -14.07
CA ARG A 11 3.74 -2.40 -14.80
C ARG A 11 4.43 -3.62 -14.18
N PRO A 12 3.76 -4.80 -14.17
CA PRO A 12 4.33 -6.04 -13.64
C PRO A 12 5.59 -6.48 -14.39
N ASP A 13 5.78 -6.03 -15.64
CA ASP A 13 6.97 -6.28 -16.46
C ASP A 13 8.26 -5.71 -15.86
N LEU A 14 8.17 -4.74 -14.94
CA LEU A 14 9.33 -4.09 -14.31
C LEU A 14 9.77 -4.76 -13.00
N VAL A 15 8.99 -5.71 -12.48
CA VAL A 15 9.21 -6.32 -11.16
C VAL A 15 10.56 -7.01 -11.07
N ASP A 16 10.90 -7.88 -12.04
CA ASP A 16 12.16 -8.63 -12.03
C ASP A 16 13.39 -7.70 -12.07
N ALA A 17 13.29 -6.61 -12.84
CA ALA A 17 14.35 -5.61 -12.92
C ALA A 17 14.52 -4.88 -11.58
N ALA A 18 13.43 -4.51 -10.92
CA ALA A 18 13.48 -3.88 -9.60
C ALA A 18 14.05 -4.81 -8.52
N VAL A 19 13.66 -6.09 -8.53
CA VAL A 19 14.21 -7.11 -7.63
C VAL A 19 15.72 -7.24 -7.82
N ALA A 20 16.20 -7.29 -9.07
CA ALA A 20 17.63 -7.36 -9.38
C ALA A 20 18.40 -6.14 -8.84
N VAL A 21 17.81 -4.95 -8.86
CA VAL A 21 18.42 -3.72 -8.33
C VAL A 21 18.55 -3.75 -6.80
N VAL A 22 17.53 -4.23 -6.08
CA VAL A 22 17.52 -4.17 -4.60
C VAL A 22 18.21 -5.34 -3.94
N ALA A 23 18.30 -6.49 -4.61
CA ALA A 23 18.86 -7.73 -4.06
C ALA A 23 20.27 -7.59 -3.45
N PRO A 24 21.24 -6.88 -4.08
CA PRO A 24 22.59 -6.74 -3.50
C PRO A 24 22.63 -6.00 -2.17
N SER A 25 21.61 -5.18 -1.88
CA SER A 25 21.52 -4.39 -0.65
C SER A 25 20.69 -5.08 0.45
N GLY A 26 20.10 -6.24 0.17
CA GLY A 26 19.07 -6.85 1.03
C GLY A 26 17.80 -5.99 1.12
N GLY A 27 17.52 -5.21 0.07
CA GLY A 27 16.39 -4.29 -0.02
C GLY A 27 15.10 -4.94 -0.52
N GLY A 28 14.12 -4.11 -0.85
CA GLY A 28 12.78 -4.56 -1.27
C GLY A 28 12.12 -3.67 -2.33
N VAL A 29 11.06 -4.18 -2.93
CA VAL A 29 10.24 -3.48 -3.92
C VAL A 29 9.14 -2.70 -3.21
N VAL A 30 8.91 -1.47 -3.65
CA VAL A 30 7.77 -0.66 -3.23
C VAL A 30 6.73 -0.71 -4.35
N LEU A 31 5.57 -1.29 -4.09
CA LEU A 31 4.51 -1.37 -5.08
C LEU A 31 3.69 -0.07 -5.06
N ASP A 32 3.80 0.72 -6.12
CA ASP A 32 3.05 1.97 -6.28
C ASP A 32 1.66 1.68 -6.86
N VAL A 33 0.63 1.78 -6.02
CA VAL A 33 -0.75 1.47 -6.40
C VAL A 33 -1.54 2.75 -6.66
N PRO A 34 -1.96 3.01 -7.91
CA PRO A 34 -2.85 4.12 -8.21
C PRO A 34 -4.29 3.79 -7.79
N ALA A 35 -4.77 4.45 -6.74
CA ALA A 35 -6.03 4.07 -6.08
C ALA A 35 -7.30 4.23 -6.96
N GLY A 36 -7.21 4.90 -8.11
CA GLY A 36 -8.33 5.13 -9.02
C GLY A 36 -8.28 4.36 -10.34
N SER A 37 -7.21 3.60 -10.62
CA SER A 37 -7.04 2.90 -11.89
C SER A 37 -6.62 1.43 -11.76
N CYS A 38 -6.16 0.99 -10.59
CA CYS A 38 -5.93 -0.42 -10.32
C CYS A 38 -7.13 -1.07 -9.62
N THR A 39 -7.37 -2.32 -9.96
CA THR A 39 -8.36 -3.17 -9.30
C THR A 39 -7.76 -3.91 -8.10
N ALA A 40 -8.64 -4.34 -7.20
CA ALA A 40 -8.31 -5.19 -6.06
C ALA A 40 -7.51 -6.45 -6.44
N GLY A 41 -7.94 -7.16 -7.48
CA GLY A 41 -7.32 -8.41 -7.92
C GLY A 41 -5.95 -8.23 -8.55
N GLU A 42 -5.71 -7.13 -9.26
CA GLU A 42 -4.39 -6.80 -9.80
C GLU A 42 -3.38 -6.56 -8.68
N VAL A 43 -3.78 -5.80 -7.65
CA VAL A 43 -2.92 -5.54 -6.48
C VAL A 43 -2.61 -6.83 -5.73
N GLU A 44 -3.61 -7.69 -5.49
CA GLU A 44 -3.42 -9.00 -4.86
C GLU A 44 -2.42 -9.87 -5.62
N ALA A 45 -2.60 -9.99 -6.94
CA ALA A 45 -1.71 -10.81 -7.76
C ALA A 45 -0.25 -10.35 -7.72
N VAL A 46 0.00 -9.03 -7.73
CA VAL A 46 1.37 -8.49 -7.66
C VAL A 46 1.96 -8.63 -6.25
N VAL A 47 1.17 -8.40 -5.20
CA VAL A 47 1.61 -8.60 -3.80
C VAL A 47 2.01 -10.06 -3.56
N ASP A 48 1.19 -11.00 -4.00
CA ASP A 48 1.47 -12.43 -3.88
C ASP A 48 2.71 -12.85 -4.68
N ALA A 49 2.91 -12.29 -5.88
CA ALA A 49 4.09 -12.55 -6.70
C ALA A 49 5.39 -12.01 -6.07
N LEU A 50 5.32 -10.87 -5.39
CA LEU A 50 6.49 -10.25 -4.74
C LEU A 50 6.88 -10.97 -3.45
N GLY A 51 5.92 -11.45 -2.65
CA GLY A 51 6.16 -12.17 -1.40
C GLY A 51 7.19 -11.46 -0.50
N ASP A 52 8.24 -12.18 -0.10
CA ASP A 52 9.31 -11.66 0.77
C ASP A 52 10.13 -10.51 0.15
N ARG A 53 9.97 -10.23 -1.14
CA ARG A 53 10.62 -9.10 -1.83
C ARG A 53 9.82 -7.81 -1.71
N LEU A 54 8.58 -7.86 -1.23
CA LEU A 54 7.76 -6.68 -1.00
C LEU A 54 8.26 -5.94 0.25
N GLY A 55 8.75 -4.71 0.06
CA GLY A 55 9.08 -3.82 1.17
C GLY A 55 7.83 -3.14 1.74
N CYS A 56 7.02 -2.53 0.87
CA CYS A 56 5.72 -1.96 1.22
C CYS A 56 4.86 -1.72 -0.03
N VAL A 57 3.56 -1.51 0.20
CA VAL A 57 2.66 -0.94 -0.80
C VAL A 57 2.57 0.56 -0.55
N ARG A 58 2.70 1.37 -1.60
CA ARG A 58 2.56 2.82 -1.53
C ARG A 58 1.31 3.28 -2.25
N LEU A 59 0.48 4.06 -1.56
CA LEU A 59 -0.74 4.66 -2.09
C LEU A 59 -0.61 6.19 -2.11
N GLY A 60 -1.03 6.81 -3.22
CA GLY A 60 -1.06 8.26 -3.35
C GLY A 60 -2.07 8.91 -2.40
N ALA A 61 -1.64 9.81 -1.51
CA ALA A 61 -2.52 10.41 -0.50
C ALA A 61 -3.70 11.19 -1.12
N ARG A 62 -3.47 11.89 -2.24
CA ARG A 62 -4.54 12.59 -2.98
C ARG A 62 -5.49 11.63 -3.70
N GLN A 63 -4.96 10.51 -4.19
CA GLN A 63 -5.77 9.49 -4.87
C GLN A 63 -6.65 8.76 -3.87
N VAL A 64 -6.13 8.39 -2.69
CA VAL A 64 -6.93 7.83 -1.58
C VAL A 64 -8.03 8.81 -1.16
N ALA A 65 -7.69 10.10 -1.07
CA ALA A 65 -8.63 11.15 -0.77
C ALA A 65 -9.76 11.29 -1.81
N ALA A 66 -9.45 11.12 -3.10
CA ALA A 66 -10.40 11.25 -4.20
C ALA A 66 -11.23 9.98 -4.42
N ALA A 67 -10.63 8.81 -4.29
CA ALA A 67 -11.24 7.51 -4.56
C ALA A 67 -12.25 7.08 -3.49
N GLY A 68 -12.13 7.59 -2.24
CA GLY A 68 -13.11 7.28 -1.20
C GLY A 68 -13.25 5.77 -0.96
N GLU A 69 -14.48 5.25 -1.03
CA GLU A 69 -14.78 3.84 -0.76
C GLU A 69 -14.01 2.85 -1.66
N ASP A 70 -13.66 3.24 -2.88
CA ASP A 70 -12.87 2.39 -3.78
C ASP A 70 -11.48 2.10 -3.20
N ALA A 71 -10.87 3.08 -2.53
CA ALA A 71 -9.62 2.89 -1.81
C ALA A 71 -9.76 1.94 -0.60
N ALA A 72 -10.94 1.83 0.02
CA ALA A 72 -11.19 0.82 1.04
C ALA A 72 -11.18 -0.60 0.46
N GLY A 73 -11.63 -0.77 -0.79
CA GLY A 73 -11.53 -2.04 -1.51
C GLY A 73 -10.08 -2.47 -1.71
N LEU A 74 -9.21 -1.54 -2.09
CA LEU A 74 -7.77 -1.79 -2.24
C LEU A 74 -7.08 -2.08 -0.90
N LEU A 75 -7.39 -1.32 0.16
CA LEU A 75 -6.85 -1.62 1.49
C LEU A 75 -7.32 -2.98 2.03
N ALA A 76 -8.50 -3.46 1.59
CA ALA A 76 -9.03 -4.75 1.97
C ALA A 76 -8.36 -5.94 1.29
N THR A 77 -7.54 -5.72 0.26
CA THR A 77 -6.86 -6.82 -0.46
C THR A 77 -5.50 -7.11 0.14
N LEU A 78 -4.88 -6.08 0.72
CA LEU A 78 -3.56 -6.15 1.33
C LEU A 78 -3.55 -7.10 2.54
N PRO A 79 -2.59 -8.04 2.61
CA PRO A 79 -2.37 -8.83 3.81
C PRO A 79 -2.07 -7.92 5.01
N PRO A 80 -2.54 -8.26 6.22
CA PRO A 80 -2.44 -7.37 7.39
C PRO A 80 -1.00 -7.09 7.85
N HIS A 81 -0.03 -7.92 7.44
CA HIS A 81 1.38 -7.74 7.75
C HIS A 81 2.13 -6.89 6.71
N VAL A 82 1.50 -6.60 5.55
CA VAL A 82 2.13 -5.80 4.50
C VAL A 82 2.13 -4.34 4.92
N PRO A 83 3.31 -3.69 5.04
CA PRO A 83 3.36 -2.27 5.37
C PRO A 83 2.74 -1.44 4.26
N VAL A 84 1.93 -0.44 4.64
CA VAL A 84 1.34 0.53 3.70
C VAL A 84 1.93 1.91 3.96
N ALA A 85 2.59 2.44 2.94
CA ALA A 85 3.05 3.82 2.92
C ALA A 85 2.02 4.72 2.23
N LEU A 86 1.77 5.88 2.81
CA LEU A 86 0.96 6.93 2.16
C LEU A 86 1.90 8.01 1.64
N GLY A 87 1.93 8.18 0.32
CA GLY A 87 2.81 9.12 -0.34
C GLY A 87 2.69 9.03 -1.85
N GLY A 88 3.01 10.11 -2.55
CA GLY A 88 2.94 10.17 -4.01
C GLY A 88 2.18 11.38 -4.53
N ASP A 89 2.63 11.85 -5.70
CA ASP A 89 2.21 13.00 -6.52
C ASP A 89 2.54 14.44 -6.07
N ASP A 90 3.08 14.65 -4.87
CA ASP A 90 3.39 16.02 -4.39
C ASP A 90 4.74 16.60 -4.85
N SER A 91 5.54 15.93 -5.69
CA SER A 91 6.74 16.58 -6.26
C SER A 91 6.38 17.78 -7.17
N ALA A 92 5.10 17.94 -7.55
CA ALA A 92 4.60 19.04 -8.37
C ALA A 92 3.72 20.06 -7.61
N GLY A 93 3.41 19.85 -6.33
CA GLY A 93 2.47 20.70 -5.59
C GLY A 93 3.03 21.10 -4.23
N SER A 94 3.45 22.36 -4.11
CA SER A 94 4.05 22.94 -2.91
C SER A 94 3.28 22.57 -1.63
N LEU A 95 4.02 22.31 -0.55
CA LEU A 95 3.51 22.12 0.81
C LEU A 95 2.99 23.45 1.42
N ASP A 96 2.48 24.38 0.61
CA ASP A 96 2.11 25.75 1.00
C ASP A 96 0.82 25.85 1.86
N GLY A 97 0.32 24.71 2.37
CA GLY A 97 -0.86 24.63 3.23
C GLY A 97 -0.54 24.18 4.65
N ASP A 98 -1.54 24.25 5.54
CA ASP A 98 -1.42 23.71 6.90
C ASP A 98 -1.23 22.18 6.85
N LEU A 99 0.03 21.76 6.92
CA LEU A 99 0.46 20.37 6.91
C LEU A 99 -0.24 19.56 8.00
N ARG A 100 -0.46 20.14 9.18
CA ARG A 100 -1.06 19.43 10.32
C ARG A 100 -2.52 19.13 10.02
N ALA A 101 -3.29 20.13 9.59
CA ALA A 101 -4.69 19.95 9.21
C ALA A 101 -4.82 18.91 8.09
N ARG A 102 -3.92 18.94 7.11
CA ARG A 102 -3.87 17.99 6.01
C ARG A 102 -3.61 16.55 6.48
N LEU A 103 -2.60 16.34 7.33
CA LEU A 103 -2.27 15.02 7.88
C LEU A 103 -3.41 14.48 8.76
N THR A 104 -4.02 15.32 9.61
CA THR A 104 -5.18 14.94 10.42
C THR A 104 -6.37 14.53 9.53
N GLY A 105 -6.65 15.29 8.47
CA GLY A 105 -7.71 14.96 7.52
C GLY A 105 -7.45 13.65 6.77
N LEU A 106 -6.20 13.39 6.36
CA LEU A 106 -5.82 12.13 5.73
C LEU A 106 -5.96 10.95 6.70
N HIS A 107 -5.49 11.10 7.93
CA HIS A 107 -5.60 10.06 8.97
C HIS A 107 -7.05 9.68 9.22
N GLY A 108 -7.95 10.66 9.42
CA GLY A 108 -9.37 10.38 9.64
C GLY A 108 -10.04 9.65 8.46
N ARG A 109 -9.62 9.93 7.21
CA ARG A 109 -10.10 9.20 6.04
C ARG A 109 -9.62 7.76 6.04
N VAL A 110 -8.33 7.53 6.26
CA VAL A 110 -7.75 6.18 6.31
C VAL A 110 -8.41 5.36 7.41
N ASP A 111 -8.64 5.94 8.59
CA ASP A 111 -9.37 5.28 9.67
C ASP A 111 -10.80 4.88 9.27
N ALA A 112 -11.52 5.77 8.57
CA ALA A 112 -12.83 5.46 8.03
C ALA A 112 -12.79 4.33 6.98
N LEU A 113 -11.83 4.36 6.07
CA LEU A 113 -11.64 3.30 5.06
C LEU A 113 -11.30 1.95 5.71
N LEU A 114 -10.44 1.96 6.72
CA LEU A 114 -10.12 0.77 7.50
C LEU A 114 -11.36 0.25 8.26
N GLY A 115 -12.22 1.14 8.74
CA GLY A 115 -13.51 0.80 9.36
C GLY A 115 -14.51 0.15 8.41
N HIS A 116 -14.32 0.25 7.09
CA HIS A 116 -15.22 -0.32 6.09
C HIS A 116 -15.35 -1.85 6.23
N PRO A 117 -16.56 -2.45 6.06
CA PRO A 117 -16.78 -3.88 6.28
C PRO A 117 -15.81 -4.80 5.53
N ARG A 118 -15.44 -4.45 4.28
CA ARG A 118 -14.48 -5.24 3.48
C ARG A 118 -13.08 -5.24 4.11
N ALA A 119 -12.54 -4.07 4.43
CA ALA A 119 -11.22 -3.93 5.03
C ALA A 119 -11.16 -4.55 6.44
N ARG A 120 -12.25 -4.40 7.21
CA ARG A 120 -12.39 -5.06 8.51
C ARG A 120 -12.41 -6.58 8.39
N ALA A 121 -13.21 -7.15 7.47
CA ALA A 121 -13.30 -8.60 7.28
C ALA A 121 -11.95 -9.22 6.95
N ARG A 122 -11.16 -8.60 6.05
CA ARG A 122 -9.82 -9.08 5.70
C ARG A 122 -8.87 -9.09 6.90
N ARG A 123 -8.82 -7.99 7.66
CA ARG A 123 -7.95 -7.88 8.85
C ARG A 123 -8.28 -8.92 9.92
N LEU A 124 -9.57 -9.23 10.09
CA LEU A 124 -10.00 -10.28 11.00
C LEU A 124 -9.66 -11.68 10.49
N ALA A 125 -9.75 -11.91 9.18
CA ALA A 125 -9.41 -13.21 8.56
C ALA A 125 -7.90 -13.52 8.59
N GLY A 126 -7.04 -12.50 8.54
CA GLY A 126 -5.57 -12.67 8.57
C GLY A 126 -4.95 -12.66 9.98
N ARG A 127 -5.75 -12.62 11.05
CA ARG A 127 -5.24 -12.72 12.42
C ARG A 127 -5.02 -14.21 12.73
N PRO A 128 -3.78 -14.68 12.93
CA PRO A 128 -3.59 -16.06 13.39
C PRO A 128 -4.33 -16.22 14.72
N GLU A 129 -5.12 -17.29 14.85
CA GLU A 129 -5.61 -17.70 16.16
C GLU A 129 -4.39 -17.80 17.08
N ALA A 130 -4.40 -17.06 18.18
CA ALA A 130 -3.39 -17.20 19.20
C ALA A 130 -3.38 -18.68 19.60
N ARG A 131 -2.32 -19.42 19.25
CA ARG A 131 -2.12 -20.75 19.78
C ARG A 131 -1.86 -20.57 21.26
N ASP A 132 -2.91 -20.79 22.05
CA ASP A 132 -2.78 -20.99 23.49
C ASP A 132 -1.78 -22.11 23.73
N GLY A 133 -0.92 -21.87 24.72
CA GLY A 133 0.37 -22.53 24.89
C GLY A 133 0.33 -24.04 25.08
N GLU A 134 1.49 -24.63 24.76
CA GLU A 134 1.95 -25.90 25.30
C GLU A 134 3.20 -25.64 26.16
#